data_AF-A0A1Q6X9K0-F1
#
_entry.id   AF-A0A1Q6X9K0-F1
#
_cell.length_a   1.000
_cell.length_b   1.000
_cell.length_c   1.000
_cell.angle_alpha   90.00
_cell.angle_beta   90.00
_cell.angle_gamma   90.00
#
_symmetry.space_group_name_H-M   'P 1'
#
loop_
_entity.id
_entity.type
_entity.pdbx_description
1 polymer ?
#
loop_
_entity_poly.entity_id
_entity_poly.type
_entity_poly.pdbx_seq_one_letter_code
_entity_poly.pdbx_strand_id
1 'polypeptide(L)'
;MRFIGALPNEDKHPAIDFTYPSCDALFQLKSQGRKLGSSLSDGAYSKMSEAIEADRTPNLFALHYEPETWRVRNLILVLRFSYSLSVIKKRNPLRPKAERHDWVGCTILLGEILQEAKILIISDGVASPAADVRKRYR
;
A
#
# COMPACT_ATOMS: atom_id res chain seq x y z
N MET A 1 1.15 -5.21 -24.16
CA MET A 1 1.52 -5.07 -22.74
C MET A 1 0.83 -3.82 -22.22
N ARG A 2 -0.19 -3.92 -21.35
CA ARG A 2 -0.86 -2.73 -20.79
C ARG A 2 -0.20 -2.43 -19.45
N PHE A 3 0.44 -1.27 -19.34
CA PHE A 3 1.23 -0.86 -18.19
C PHE A 3 0.36 -0.16 -17.16
N ILE A 4 0.71 -0.32 -15.88
CA ILE A 4 0.27 0.59 -14.85
C ILE A 4 1.09 1.88 -15.03
N GLY A 5 0.43 3.02 -15.20
CA GLY A 5 1.09 4.31 -15.38
C GLY A 5 1.49 4.88 -14.02
N ALA A 6 2.73 5.35 -13.89
CA ALA A 6 3.11 6.19 -12.75
C ALA A 6 2.45 7.56 -12.91
N LEU A 7 1.91 8.13 -11.83
CA LEU A 7 1.42 9.50 -11.86
C LEU A 7 2.59 10.49 -11.81
N PRO A 8 2.55 11.59 -12.59
CA PRO A 8 3.51 12.68 -12.43
C PRO A 8 3.47 13.23 -11.00
N ASN A 9 4.64 13.55 -10.43
CA ASN A 9 4.72 14.18 -9.10
C ASN A 9 3.99 15.54 -9.02
N GLU A 10 3.72 16.17 -10.16
CA GLU A 10 3.11 17.51 -10.24
C GLU A 10 1.61 17.51 -9.94
N ASP A 11 0.93 16.36 -10.05
CA ASP A 11 -0.53 16.25 -9.87
C ASP A 11 -0.98 16.20 -8.40
N LYS A 12 -0.04 16.29 -7.44
CA LYS A 12 -0.30 16.34 -5.98
C LYS A 12 -1.37 15.35 -5.48
N HIS A 13 -1.52 14.17 -6.09
CA HIS A 13 -2.42 13.14 -5.58
C HIS A 13 -1.79 12.49 -4.35
N PRO A 14 -2.20 12.86 -3.13
CA PRO A 14 -1.55 12.35 -1.93
C PRO A 14 -1.83 10.85 -1.90
N ALA A 15 -0.78 10.03 -1.74
CA ALA A 15 -0.88 8.59 -1.60
C ALA A 15 -1.27 7.77 -2.84
N ILE A 16 -1.26 8.32 -4.07
CA ILE A 16 -1.43 7.53 -5.30
C ILE A 16 -0.11 7.51 -6.08
N ASP A 17 0.46 6.32 -6.26
CA ASP A 17 1.72 6.13 -6.99
C ASP A 17 1.48 5.66 -8.43
N PHE A 18 0.41 4.87 -8.63
CA PHE A 18 0.08 4.34 -9.94
C PHE A 18 -1.42 4.35 -10.24
N THR A 19 -1.75 4.43 -11.53
CA THR A 19 -3.11 4.30 -12.04
C THR A 19 -3.20 3.34 -13.22
N TYR A 20 -4.39 2.79 -13.41
CA TYR A 20 -4.69 2.02 -14.61
C TYR A 20 -5.84 2.66 -15.41
N PRO A 21 -5.55 3.29 -16.56
CA PRO A 21 -6.50 4.14 -17.27
C PRO A 21 -7.80 3.48 -17.71
N SER A 22 -7.84 2.14 -17.82
CA SER A 22 -9.04 1.47 -18.34
C SER A 22 -10.06 1.10 -17.27
N CYS A 23 -9.76 1.30 -15.98
CA CYS A 23 -10.72 1.03 -14.91
C CYS A 23 -10.56 1.96 -13.69
N ASP A 24 -9.86 3.08 -13.88
CA ASP A 24 -9.60 4.11 -12.86
C ASP A 24 -9.07 3.57 -11.52
N ALA A 25 -8.44 2.40 -11.57
CA ALA A 25 -7.91 1.77 -10.38
C ALA A 25 -6.67 2.55 -9.92
N LEU A 26 -6.73 3.01 -8.67
CA LEU A 26 -5.65 3.72 -8.00
C LEU A 26 -4.84 2.75 -7.15
N PHE A 27 -3.52 2.90 -7.16
CA PHE A 27 -2.60 2.07 -6.40
C PHE A 27 -1.58 2.93 -5.66
N GLN A 28 -1.32 2.53 -4.42
CA GLN A 28 -0.22 3.02 -3.60
C GLN A 28 0.80 1.91 -3.43
N LEU A 29 2.08 2.23 -3.42
CA LEU A 29 3.17 1.32 -3.08
C LEU A 29 3.77 1.68 -1.73
N LYS A 30 3.92 0.66 -0.90
CA LYS A 30 4.73 0.71 0.32
C LYS A 30 5.73 -0.41 0.28
N SER A 31 6.99 -0.08 0.49
CA SER A 31 8.09 -1.04 0.47
C SER A 31 8.90 -0.98 1.75
N GLN A 32 9.50 -2.11 2.12
CA GLN A 32 10.46 -2.17 3.22
C GLN A 32 11.49 -3.29 2.97
N GLY A 33 12.72 -3.07 3.45
CA GLY A 33 13.83 -4.04 3.36
C GLY A 33 13.75 -5.19 4.38
N ARG A 34 12.58 -5.43 4.97
CA ARG A 34 12.34 -6.50 5.96
C ARG A 34 11.07 -7.23 5.62
N LYS A 35 10.97 -8.49 6.05
CA LYS A 35 9.78 -9.33 5.83
C LYS A 35 8.50 -8.59 6.25
N LEU A 36 7.46 -8.68 5.41
CA LEU A 36 6.14 -8.15 5.75
C LEU A 36 5.62 -8.89 7.00
N GLY A 37 5.30 -8.11 8.03
CA GLY A 37 4.67 -8.61 9.25
C GLY A 37 3.19 -8.26 9.29
N SER A 38 2.61 -8.18 10.49
CA SER A 38 1.21 -7.78 10.70
C SER A 38 0.96 -6.28 10.52
N SER A 39 1.99 -5.48 10.22
CA SER A 39 1.89 -4.03 10.13
C SER A 39 2.85 -3.43 9.10
N LEU A 40 2.46 -2.31 8.49
CA LEU A 40 3.24 -1.56 7.51
C LEU A 40 3.10 -0.05 7.77
N SER A 41 4.21 0.70 7.74
CA SER A 41 4.15 2.14 7.92
C SER A 41 3.48 2.81 6.72
N ASP A 42 2.64 3.81 7.00
CA ASP A 42 2.02 4.65 5.98
C ASP A 42 2.21 6.15 6.31
N GLY A 43 1.62 7.03 5.49
CA GLY A 43 1.67 8.47 5.57
C GLY A 43 0.78 9.05 6.69
N ALA A 44 0.25 10.23 6.44
CA ALA A 44 -0.47 11.01 7.46
C ALA A 44 -1.78 10.32 7.85
N TYR A 45 -2.01 10.17 9.16
CA TYR A 45 -3.22 9.52 9.68
C TYR A 45 -4.50 10.23 9.24
N SER A 46 -4.51 11.57 9.27
CA SER A 46 -5.67 12.36 8.88
C SER A 46 -6.06 12.13 7.42
N LYS A 47 -5.07 12.05 6.51
CA LYS A 47 -5.32 11.84 5.08
C LYS A 47 -5.81 10.44 4.76
N MET A 48 -5.26 9.42 5.42
CA MET A 48 -5.77 8.06 5.25
C MET A 48 -7.18 7.92 5.85
N SER A 49 -7.45 8.51 7.01
CA SER A 49 -8.79 8.49 7.62
C SER A 49 -9.83 9.19 6.73
N GLU A 50 -9.51 10.38 6.21
CA GLU A 50 -10.36 11.11 5.26
C GLU A 50 -10.62 10.30 3.98
N ALA A 51 -9.61 9.60 3.47
CA ALA A 51 -9.76 8.74 2.30
C ALA A 51 -10.65 7.52 2.58
N ILE A 52 -10.57 6.92 3.77
CA ILE A 52 -11.43 5.81 4.21
C ILE A 52 -12.88 6.29 4.30
N GLU A 53 -13.13 7.38 5.01
CA GLU A 53 -14.47 7.93 5.24
C GLU A 53 -15.14 8.37 3.93
N ALA A 54 -14.36 8.85 2.97
CA ALA A 54 -14.86 9.26 1.66
C ALA A 54 -14.91 8.12 0.61
N ASP A 55 -14.60 6.87 0.98
CA ASP A 55 -14.45 5.73 0.06
C ASP A 55 -13.52 6.05 -1.14
N ARG A 56 -12.37 6.66 -0.86
CA ARG A 56 -11.34 7.05 -1.85
C ARG A 56 -9.97 6.39 -1.61
N THR A 57 -9.91 5.33 -0.80
CA THR A 57 -8.64 4.62 -0.57
C THR A 57 -8.13 3.95 -1.85
N PRO A 58 -6.82 3.97 -2.12
CA PRO A 58 -6.23 3.19 -3.19
C PRO A 58 -6.12 1.71 -2.82
N ASN A 59 -5.88 0.87 -3.82
CA ASN A 59 -5.30 -0.45 -3.57
C ASN A 59 -3.86 -0.28 -3.07
N LEU A 60 -3.36 -1.21 -2.26
CA LEU A 60 -1.99 -1.15 -1.75
C LEU A 60 -1.14 -2.29 -2.31
N PHE A 61 -0.03 -1.94 -2.94
CA PHE A 61 1.11 -2.84 -3.12
C PHE A 61 1.99 -2.80 -1.87
N ALA A 62 2.01 -3.90 -1.11
CA ALA A 62 2.95 -4.10 -0.01
C ALA A 62 4.13 -4.93 -0.52
N LEU A 63 5.30 -4.31 -0.60
CA LEU A 63 6.51 -4.89 -1.18
C LEU A 63 7.56 -5.14 -0.10
N HIS A 64 8.12 -6.35 -0.08
CA HIS A 64 9.31 -6.67 0.68
C HIS A 64 10.44 -7.03 -0.29
N TYR A 65 11.56 -6.30 -0.17
CA TYR A 65 12.79 -6.56 -0.91
C TYR A 65 13.92 -6.94 0.05
N GLU A 66 14.91 -7.65 -0.47
CA GLU A 66 16.16 -7.98 0.22
C GLU A 66 17.19 -6.84 -0.02
N PRO A 67 17.62 -6.11 1.02
CA PRO A 67 18.54 -4.97 0.86
C PRO A 67 19.88 -5.31 0.20
N GLU A 68 20.37 -6.53 0.43
CA GLU A 68 21.69 -6.97 -0.04
C GLU A 68 21.71 -7.21 -1.55
N THR A 69 20.59 -7.68 -2.12
CA THR A 69 20.50 -8.05 -3.54
C THR A 69 19.54 -7.16 -4.33
N TRP A 70 18.80 -6.29 -3.65
CA TRP A 70 17.70 -5.49 -4.20
C TRP A 70 16.61 -6.32 -4.90
N ARG A 71 16.52 -7.62 -4.59
CA ARG A 71 15.52 -8.51 -5.17
C ARG A 71 14.20 -8.39 -4.43
N VAL A 72 13.11 -8.32 -5.18
CA VAL A 72 11.77 -8.40 -4.60
C VAL A 72 11.55 -9.83 -4.11
N ARG A 73 11.35 -9.98 -2.79
CA ARG A 73 11.05 -11.26 -2.15
C ARG A 73 9.56 -11.50 -2.08
N ASN A 74 8.77 -10.48 -1.74
CA ASN A 74 7.31 -10.62 -1.67
C ASN A 74 6.63 -9.35 -2.18
N LEU A 75 5.51 -9.54 -2.87
CA LEU A 75 4.63 -8.48 -3.31
C LEU A 75 3.19 -8.92 -3.11
N ILE A 76 2.46 -8.17 -2.30
CA ILE A 76 1.05 -8.41 -1.99
C ILE A 76 0.24 -7.22 -2.49
N LEU A 77 -0.84 -7.50 -3.22
CA LEU A 77 -1.87 -6.52 -3.53
C LEU A 77 -2.99 -6.63 -2.50
N VAL A 78 -3.23 -5.55 -1.77
CA VAL A 78 -4.31 -5.40 -0.81
C VAL A 78 -5.42 -4.57 -1.47
N LEU A 79 -6.63 -5.13 -1.50
CA LEU A 79 -7.78 -4.54 -2.19
C LEU A 79 -8.36 -3.35 -1.41
N ARG A 80 -8.69 -2.27 -2.11
CA ARG A 80 -9.12 -1.01 -1.51
C ARG A 80 -10.33 -1.12 -0.57
N PHE A 81 -11.28 -2.02 -0.87
CA PHE A 81 -12.51 -2.16 -0.06
C PHE A 81 -12.24 -2.70 1.35
N SER A 82 -11.04 -3.24 1.59
CA SER A 82 -10.68 -3.81 2.90
C SER A 82 -10.24 -2.77 3.93
N TYR A 83 -10.09 -1.51 3.52
CA TYR A 83 -9.75 -0.43 4.44
C TYR A 83 -10.94 -0.02 5.29
N SER A 84 -10.68 0.13 6.58
CA SER A 84 -11.58 0.74 7.56
C SER A 84 -10.73 1.41 8.64
N LEU A 85 -11.35 2.25 9.47
CA LEU A 85 -10.62 2.91 10.56
C LEU A 85 -9.99 1.92 11.56
N SER A 86 -10.50 0.69 11.68
CA SER A 86 -9.90 -0.36 12.52
C SER A 86 -8.64 -0.97 11.91
N VAL A 87 -8.46 -0.86 10.59
CA VAL A 87 -7.29 -1.36 9.84
C VAL A 87 -6.12 -0.38 9.88
N ILE A 88 -6.32 0.84 10.38
CA ILE A 88 -5.25 1.83 10.55
C ILE A 88 -5.03 2.20 12.02
N LYS A 89 -3.76 2.34 12.40
CA LYS A 89 -3.37 2.79 13.74
C LYS A 89 -2.70 4.16 13.68
N LYS A 90 -3.26 5.14 14.41
CA LYS A 90 -2.64 6.45 14.62
C LYS A 90 -1.32 6.29 15.37
N ARG A 91 -0.26 6.92 14.89
CA ARG A 91 1.06 6.96 15.56
C ARG A 91 1.15 8.18 16.48
N ASN A 92 2.11 8.16 17.40
CA ASN A 92 2.48 9.37 18.12
C ASN A 92 3.07 10.42 17.16
N PRO A 93 2.87 11.72 17.43
CA PRO A 93 3.49 12.78 16.66
C PRO A 93 5.02 12.64 16.64
N LEU A 94 5.65 13.14 15.57
CA LEU A 94 7.11 13.23 15.52
C LEU A 94 7.63 14.20 16.58
N ARG A 95 8.82 13.87 17.11
CA ARG A 95 9.46 14.61 18.20
C ARG A 95 9.72 16.08 17.83
N PRO A 96 9.83 17.00 18.81
CA PRO A 96 10.17 18.42 18.62
C PRO A 96 11.37 18.72 17.71
N LYS A 97 12.37 17.85 17.74
CA LYS A 97 13.60 18.02 16.96
C LYS A 97 13.51 17.44 15.54
N ALA A 98 12.39 16.83 15.17
CA ALA A 98 12.21 16.31 13.81
C ALA A 98 11.87 17.45 12.85
N GLU A 99 12.36 17.35 11.61
CA GLU A 99 12.06 18.32 10.55
C GLU A 99 10.55 18.52 10.34
N ARG A 100 9.79 17.42 10.40
CA ARG A 100 8.31 17.42 10.34
C ARG A 100 7.73 17.32 11.75
N HIS A 101 8.13 18.19 12.66
CA HIS A 101 7.61 18.23 14.03
C HIS A 101 6.07 18.20 14.02
N ASP A 102 5.48 17.49 15.00
CA ASP A 102 4.04 17.28 15.18
C ASP A 102 3.32 16.53 14.04
N TRP A 103 4.04 16.09 13.01
CA TRP A 103 3.46 15.25 11.99
C TRP A 103 3.01 13.91 12.59
N VAL A 104 1.74 13.57 12.37
CA VAL A 104 1.13 12.34 12.84
C VAL A 104 0.95 11.36 11.69
N GLY A 105 1.78 10.32 11.69
CA GLY A 105 1.67 9.21 10.75
C GLY A 105 0.64 8.17 11.18
N CYS A 106 0.44 7.19 10.31
CA CYS A 106 -0.31 5.97 10.63
C CYS A 106 0.46 4.70 10.25
N THR A 107 -0.08 3.58 10.70
CA THR A 107 0.36 2.23 10.37
C THR A 107 -0.83 1.46 9.86
N ILE A 108 -0.68 0.80 8.71
CA ILE A 108 -1.67 -0.13 8.18
C ILE A 108 -1.47 -1.46 8.89
N LEU A 109 -2.51 -1.97 9.53
CA LEU A 109 -2.52 -3.24 10.26
C LEU A 109 -2.86 -4.37 9.29
N LEU A 110 -1.85 -4.84 8.54
CA LEU A 110 -1.99 -5.96 7.62
C LEU A 110 -2.56 -7.23 8.28
N GLY A 111 -2.37 -7.42 9.59
CA GLY A 111 -2.94 -8.54 10.34
C GLY A 111 -4.47 -8.50 10.46
N GLU A 112 -5.05 -7.30 10.46
CA GLU A 112 -6.50 -7.09 10.63
C GLU A 112 -7.25 -7.14 9.30
N ILE A 113 -6.53 -7.20 8.17
CA ILE A 113 -7.11 -7.32 6.84
C ILE A 113 -7.41 -8.78 6.54
N LEU A 114 -8.61 -9.06 6.03
CA LEU A 114 -9.02 -10.40 5.59
C LEU A 114 -8.05 -10.98 4.54
N GLN A 115 -7.80 -12.28 4.61
CA GLN A 115 -6.84 -12.92 3.72
C GLN A 115 -7.32 -12.91 2.26
N GLU A 116 -8.63 -12.93 2.05
CA GLU A 116 -9.30 -12.88 0.75
C GLU A 116 -9.05 -11.54 0.04
N ALA A 117 -8.88 -10.47 0.81
CA ALA A 117 -8.52 -9.15 0.29
C ALA A 117 -7.02 -8.99 -0.02
N LYS A 118 -6.21 -10.03 0.20
CA LYS A 118 -4.76 -10.04 -0.07
C LYS A 118 -4.43 -10.99 -1.21
N ILE A 119 -4.03 -10.43 -2.34
CA ILE A 119 -3.59 -11.18 -3.50
C ILE A 119 -2.06 -11.24 -3.51
N LEU A 120 -1.51 -12.45 -3.36
CA LEU A 120 -0.07 -12.67 -3.52
C LEU A 120 0.27 -12.55 -5.01
N ILE A 121 1.21 -11.66 -5.34
CA ILE A 121 1.75 -11.49 -6.69
C ILE A 121 3.13 -12.12 -6.79
N ILE A 122 3.97 -11.90 -5.77
CA ILE A 122 5.28 -12.56 -5.62
C ILE A 122 5.33 -13.13 -4.21
N SER A 123 5.69 -14.41 -4.10
CA SER A 123 5.92 -15.09 -2.83
C SER A 123 7.29 -15.77 -2.86
N ASP A 124 8.14 -15.38 -1.91
CA ASP A 124 9.53 -15.84 -1.82
C ASP A 124 10.33 -15.82 -3.14
N GLY A 125 10.18 -14.73 -3.90
CA GLY A 125 10.84 -14.53 -5.20
C GLY A 125 10.16 -15.24 -6.38
N VAL A 126 9.08 -16.01 -6.14
CA VAL A 126 8.32 -16.69 -7.19
C VAL A 126 7.08 -15.87 -7.55
N ALA A 127 6.97 -15.48 -8.82
CA ALA A 127 5.81 -14.77 -9.33
C ALA A 127 4.63 -15.72 -9.57
N SER A 128 3.43 -15.31 -9.14
CA SER A 128 2.18 -16.00 -9.47
C SER A 128 1.79 -15.76 -10.93
N PRO A 129 1.08 -16.71 -11.58
CA PRO A 129 0.56 -16.49 -12.92
C PRO A 129 -0.33 -15.25 -12.99
N ALA A 130 -0.07 -14.37 -13.96
CA ALA A 130 -0.79 -13.11 -14.06
C ALA A 130 -2.30 -13.30 -14.31
N ALA A 131 -2.71 -14.43 -14.88
CA ALA A 131 -4.12 -14.78 -15.05
C ALA A 131 -4.82 -15.01 -13.70
N ASP A 132 -4.16 -15.69 -12.76
CA ASP A 132 -4.72 -15.99 -11.44
C ASP A 132 -4.82 -14.71 -10.59
N VAL A 133 -3.79 -13.87 -10.63
CA VAL A 133 -3.81 -12.55 -9.96
C VAL A 133 -4.99 -11.71 -10.48
N ARG A 134 -5.18 -11.64 -11.80
CA ARG A 134 -6.29 -10.91 -12.41
C ARG A 134 -7.66 -11.52 -12.10
N LYS A 135 -7.75 -12.86 -12.01
CA LYS A 135 -8.99 -13.55 -11.64
C LYS A 135 -9.40 -13.21 -10.21
N ARG A 136 -8.44 -13.12 -9.29
CA ARG A 136 -8.69 -12.78 -7.88
C ARG A 136 -8.97 -11.29 -7.65
N TYR A 137 -8.53 -10.42 -8.56
CA TYR A 137 -8.77 -8.98 -8.47
C TYR A 137 -10.15 -8.55 -8.97
N ARG A 138 -10.76 -9.35 -9.86
CA ARG A 138 -12.06 -9.09 -10.46
C ARG A 138 -13.22 -9.38 -9.51
#